data_AF-A0A0C9U4X6-F1
#
_entry.id   AF-A0A0C9U4X6-F1
#
_cell.length_a   1.000
_cell.length_b   1.000
_cell.length_c   1.000
_cell.angle_alpha   90.00
_cell.angle_beta   90.00
_cell.angle_gamma   90.00
#
_symmetry.space_group_name_H-M   'P 1'
#
loop_
_entity.id
_entity.type
_entity.pdbx_description
1 polymer ?
#
loop_
_entity_poly.entity_id
_entity_poly.type
_entity_poly.pdbx_seq_one_letter_code
_entity_poly.pdbx_strand_id
1 'polypeptide(L)' 'GGRSISSFNKTKQPLSEAEEELIIKYALESAAQGFPDTLRHIEQKATEIIRSRLGPKAAALGTNWA' A
#
# COMPACT_ATOMS: atom_id res chain seq x y z
N GLY A 1 12.34 20.58 -20.77
CA GLY A 1 11.07 20.71 -20.04
C GLY A 1 10.96 19.63 -18.99
N GLY A 2 11.52 19.88 -17.81
CA GLY A 2 11.57 18.92 -16.71
C GLY A 2 10.22 18.85 -16.00
N ARG A 3 9.37 17.89 -16.38
CA ARG A 3 8.31 17.42 -15.49
C ARG A 3 8.99 16.57 -14.43
N SER A 4 9.11 17.13 -13.22
CA SER A 4 9.85 16.55 -12.11
C SER A 4 9.45 15.08 -11.90
N ILE A 5 10.43 14.17 -11.82
CA ILE A 5 10.24 12.71 -11.63
C ILE A 5 9.28 12.43 -10.46
N SER A 6 9.26 13.31 -9.46
CA SER A 6 8.30 13.33 -8.35
C SER A 6 6.83 13.29 -8.79
N SER A 7 6.44 14.08 -9.80
CA SER A 7 5.07 14.10 -10.34
C SER A 7 4.70 12.81 -11.09
N PHE A 8 5.68 12.16 -11.71
CA PHE A 8 5.51 10.91 -12.46
C PHE A 8 5.49 9.67 -11.56
N ASN A 9 6.08 9.76 -10.36
CA ASN A 9 5.97 8.72 -9.34
C ASN A 9 4.66 8.83 -8.54
N LYS A 10 4.10 10.03 -8.35
CA LYS A 10 2.77 10.22 -7.76
C LYS A 10 1.65 9.53 -8.55
N THR A 11 1.76 9.48 -9.87
CA THR A 11 0.81 8.72 -10.73
C THR A 11 1.07 7.22 -10.76
N LYS A 12 2.20 6.76 -10.21
CA LYS A 12 2.56 5.35 -10.08
C LYS A 12 2.35 4.81 -8.67
N GLN A 13 2.07 5.68 -7.69
CA GLN A 13 1.76 5.28 -6.33
C GLN A 13 0.34 4.67 -6.32
N PRO A 14 0.21 3.34 -6.07
CA PRO A 14 -1.08 2.69 -6.07
C PRO A 14 -1.90 3.09 -4.83
N LEU A 15 -1.24 3.49 -3.75
CA LEU A 15 -1.82 3.95 -2.49
C LEU A 15 -1.68 5.47 -2.37
N SER A 16 -2.71 6.11 -1.83
CA SER A 16 -2.62 7.49 -1.33
C SER A 16 -1.90 7.54 0.02
N GLU A 17 -1.39 8.71 0.40
CA GLU A 17 -0.72 8.92 1.71
C GLU A 17 -1.61 8.46 2.89
N ALA A 18 -2.92 8.69 2.82
CA ALA A 18 -3.87 8.27 3.87
C ALA A 18 -4.04 6.73 3.94
N GLU A 19 -4.00 6.05 2.80
CA GLU A 19 -4.08 4.58 2.75
C GLU A 19 -2.78 3.96 3.26
N GLU A 20 -1.64 4.56 2.93
CA GLU A 20 -0.33 4.14 3.44
C GLU A 20 -0.24 4.30 4.97
N GLU A 21 -0.72 5.41 5.51
CA GLU A 21 -0.76 5.65 6.95
C GLU A 21 -1.63 4.62 7.70
N LEU A 22 -2.76 4.22 7.12
CA LEU A 22 -3.61 3.15 7.66
C LEU A 22 -2.88 1.80 7.72
N ILE A 23 -2.12 1.46 6.68
CA ILE A 23 -1.36 0.21 6.61
C ILE A 23 -0.22 0.22 7.63
N ILE A 24 0.52 1.33 7.73
CA ILE A 24 1.62 1.49 8.70
C ILE A 24 1.08 1.38 10.13
N LYS A 25 -0.03 2.06 10.43
CA LYS A 25 -0.66 1.99 11.75
C LYS A 25 -1.09 0.57 12.09
N TYR A 26 -1.73 -0.12 11.16
CA TYR A 26 -2.11 -1.52 11.33
C TYR A 26 -0.89 -2.42 11.59
N ALA A 27 0.19 -2.26 10.83
CA ALA A 27 1.41 -3.04 11.03
C ALA A 27 2.06 -2.79 12.41
N LEU A 28 2.08 -1.54 12.86
CA LEU A 28 2.57 -1.16 14.19
C LEU A 28 1.69 -1.71 15.31
N GLU A 29 0.37 -1.66 15.16
CA GLU A 29 -0.58 -2.22 16.13
C GLU A 29 -0.45 -3.74 16.21
N SER A 30 -0.36 -4.45 15.08
CA SER A 30 -0.13 -5.90 15.06
C SER A 30 1.21 -6.27 15.71
N ALA A 31 2.29 -5.53 15.42
CA ALA A 31 3.58 -5.73 16.06
C ALA A 31 3.52 -5.47 17.58
N ALA A 32 2.81 -4.43 18.02
CA ALA A 32 2.62 -4.12 19.44
C ALA A 32 1.79 -5.19 20.18
N GLN A 33 0.89 -5.89 19.48
CA GLN A 33 0.12 -7.02 20.02
C GLN A 33 0.93 -8.32 20.12
N GLY A 34 2.20 -8.33 19.72
CA GLY A 34 3.09 -9.48 19.82
C GLY A 34 2.97 -10.47 18.64
N PHE A 35 2.18 -10.13 17.63
CA PHE A 35 2.06 -10.89 16.38
C PHE A 35 2.45 -9.97 15.21
N PRO A 36 3.77 -9.74 14.99
CA PRO A 36 4.20 -8.95 13.85
C PRO A 36 3.64 -9.59 12.59
N ASP A 37 2.77 -8.84 11.91
CA ASP A 37 2.04 -9.36 10.77
C ASP A 37 3.04 -9.65 9.65
N THR A 38 2.79 -10.69 8.87
CA THR A 38 3.71 -11.03 7.79
C THR A 38 3.58 -10.00 6.67
N LEU A 39 4.69 -9.74 5.97
CA LEU A 39 4.69 -8.85 4.79
C LEU A 39 3.56 -9.19 3.80
N ARG A 40 3.26 -10.49 3.66
CA ARG A 40 2.16 -11.03 2.87
C ARG A 40 0.77 -10.58 3.34
N HIS A 41 0.50 -10.54 4.64
CA HIS A 41 -0.78 -10.02 5.16
C HIS A 41 -0.90 -8.51 4.95
N ILE A 42 0.20 -7.77 5.13
CA ILE A 42 0.24 -6.33 4.88
C ILE A 42 -0.04 -6.06 3.39
N GLU A 43 0.56 -6.83 2.49
CA GLU A 43 0.30 -6.78 1.04
C GLU A 43 -1.17 -7.10 0.71
N GLN A 44 -1.76 -8.11 1.35
CA GLN A 44 -3.17 -8.46 1.16
C GLN A 44 -4.10 -7.33 1.60
N LYS A 45 -3.89 -6.78 2.80
CA LYS A 45 -4.65 -5.63 3.32
C LYS A 45 -4.55 -4.43 2.40
N ALA A 46 -3.34 -4.11 1.97
CA ALA A 46 -3.09 -2.99 1.07
C ALA A 46 -3.74 -3.22 -0.31
N THR A 47 -3.74 -4.45 -0.82
CA THR A 47 -4.45 -4.84 -2.06
C THR A 47 -5.96 -4.74 -1.90
N GLU A 48 -6.53 -5.10 -0.76
CA GLU A 48 -7.96 -4.93 -0.46
C GLU A 48 -8.37 -3.46 -0.46
N ILE A 49 -7.57 -2.59 0.14
CA ILE A 49 -7.80 -1.13 0.14
C ILE A 49 -7.82 -0.60 -1.30
N ILE A 50 -6.82 -0.98 -2.11
CA ILE A 50 -6.73 -0.60 -3.52
C ILE A 50 -7.95 -1.12 -4.29
N ARG A 51 -8.35 -2.38 -4.10
CA ARG A 51 -9.52 -2.98 -4.77
C ARG A 51 -10.83 -2.35 -4.34
N SER A 52 -10.94 -1.93 -3.08
CA SER A 52 -12.13 -1.20 -2.59
C SER A 52 -12.27 0.16 -3.25
N ARG A 53 -11.16 0.84 -3.57
CA ARG A 53 -11.18 2.17 -4.22
C ARG A 53 -11.26 2.11 -5.74
N LEU A 54 -10.45 1.25 -6.38
CA LEU A 54 -10.29 1.18 -7.83
C LEU A 54 -11.10 0.04 -8.49
N GLY A 55 -11.77 -0.78 -7.68
CA GLY A 55 -12.55 -1.92 -8.11
C GLY A 55 -11.76 -3.23 -8.19
N PRO A 56 -12.44 -4.37 -8.42
CA PRO A 56 -11.83 -5.71 -8.36
C PRO A 56 -10.78 -5.98 -9.44
N LYS A 57 -10.68 -5.12 -10.47
CA LYS A 57 -9.67 -5.19 -11.54
C LYS A 57 -8.38 -4.42 -11.23
N ALA A 58 -8.30 -3.80 -10.05
CA ALA A 58 -7.10 -3.08 -9.66
C ALA A 58 -5.92 -4.05 -9.58
N ALA A 59 -4.78 -3.63 -10.15
CA ALA A 59 -3.56 -4.41 -10.13
C ALA A 59 -3.14 -4.66 -8.67
N ALA A 60 -2.59 -5.85 -8.42
CA ALA A 60 -1.92 -6.13 -7.15
C ALA A 60 -0.76 -5.15 -6.93
N LEU A 61 -0.33 -5.01 -5.69
CA LEU A 61 0.84 -4.23 -5.34
C LEU A 61 2.06 -4.73 -6.13
N GLY A 62 2.96 -3.82 -6.49
CA GLY A 62 4.11 -4.14 -7.33
C GLY A 62 5.05 -5.16 -6.67
N THR A 63 5.84 -5.85 -7.48
CA THR A 63 6.73 -6.97 -7.09
C THR A 63 7.69 -6.69 -5.93
N ASN A 64 7.95 -5.42 -5.60
CA ASN A 64 8.80 -5.03 -4.47
C ASN A 64 8.14 -5.19 -3.09
N TRP A 65 6.89 -5.65 -3.03
CA TRP A 65 6.21 -6.02 -1.78
C TRP A 65 6.42 -7.49 -1.38
N ALA A 66 6.98 -8.33 -2.26
CA ALA A 66 7.20 -9.76 -2.06
C ALA A 66 8.66 -10.11 -1.80
#